data_AF-A0A7S1WEU1-F1
#
_entry.id   AF-A0A7S1WEU1-F1
#
_cell.length_a   1.000
_cell.length_b   1.000
_cell.length_c   1.000
_cell.angle_alpha   90.00
_cell.angle_beta   90.00
_cell.angle_gamma   90.00
#
_symmetry.space_group_name_H-M   'P 1'
#
loop_
_entity.id
_entity.type
_entity.pdbx_description
1 polymer ?
#
loop_
_entity_poly.entity_id
_entity_poly.type
_entity_poly.pdbx_seq_one_letter_code
_entity_poly.pdbx_strand_id
1 'polypeptide(L)'
;KVCHFGRTDGQPCLPTLCFAVMSSAASRSSNNGGQGPMVSRRVGPSQGSPLSSKPRPSGLEGTPSRLKPSVRQTIESMQSSGSQSEYFKPEQTIILFDWDDTLCPSNWIRENRPITSFFKPAPTDEKYQKPLRELQKHVEATLKLAMKMGKVIIVTNAMDPWVETSCRNFLPDLMPLVSQIPVIYARSIFDMHGCDPARNRASRSSSPSRALPGMYGSNGQNKLAGCNMRLAMQADAMEPQKWKEVAFELEIGGFYSRYAHQSWKNVISIGDSIFERDALRRVVLHRPQAKKKCRTKTLKLFDDPEISELIAQVKVVHDVLSMMVQYDGELDIEIDEEDLKLDTPLADKLVD
;
A
#
# COMPACT_ATOMS: atom_id res chain seq x y z
N LYS A 1 -12.78 12.95 67.09
CA LYS A 1 -12.91 14.23 66.34
C LYS A 1 -11.98 14.14 65.14
N VAL A 2 -12.54 14.27 63.95
CA VAL A 2 -11.96 13.97 62.64
C VAL A 2 -10.84 14.97 62.30
N CYS A 3 -9.68 14.47 61.85
CA CYS A 3 -8.59 15.29 61.31
C CYS A 3 -8.79 15.49 59.80
N HIS A 4 -8.81 16.75 59.37
CA HIS A 4 -8.73 17.19 57.97
C HIS A 4 -7.28 17.09 57.47
N PHE A 5 -7.07 16.51 56.29
CA PHE A 5 -5.87 16.72 55.47
C PHE A 5 -6.29 17.24 54.10
N GLY A 6 -5.86 18.47 53.80
CA GLY A 6 -6.00 19.12 52.50
C GLY A 6 -5.04 18.51 51.47
N ARG A 7 -5.52 18.41 50.23
CA ARG A 7 -4.72 18.07 49.05
C ARG A 7 -4.19 19.37 48.44
N THR A 8 -2.90 19.39 48.16
CA THR A 8 -2.25 20.37 47.28
C THR A 8 -1.88 19.69 45.97
N ASP A 9 -2.29 20.32 44.87
CA ASP A 9 -2.03 19.94 43.50
C ASP A 9 -0.54 19.98 43.13
N GLY A 10 -0.10 18.99 42.36
CA GLY A 10 1.20 18.96 41.71
C GLY A 10 1.06 18.37 40.30
N GLN A 11 1.01 19.25 39.29
CA GLN A 11 1.17 18.90 37.88
C GLN A 11 2.62 18.48 37.59
N PRO A 12 2.86 17.46 36.75
CA PRO A 12 4.12 17.35 36.03
C PRO A 12 3.99 17.97 34.62
N CYS A 13 4.91 18.88 34.32
CA CYS A 13 5.15 19.43 32.99
C CYS A 13 5.59 18.33 32.01
N LEU A 14 4.95 18.26 30.85
CA LEU A 14 5.39 17.43 29.71
C LEU A 14 6.20 18.27 28.72
N PRO A 15 7.27 17.70 28.12
CA PRO A 15 8.18 18.44 27.27
C PRO A 15 7.59 18.71 25.88
N THR A 16 7.78 19.93 25.40
CA THR A 16 7.51 20.39 24.05
C THR A 16 8.39 19.62 23.05
N LEU A 17 7.83 18.67 22.32
CA LEU A 17 8.48 18.10 21.14
C LEU A 17 8.11 18.94 19.91
N CYS A 18 9.10 19.67 19.40
CA CYS A 18 9.07 20.28 18.08
C CYS A 18 8.97 19.16 17.02
N PHE A 19 7.91 19.19 16.20
CA PHE A 19 7.85 18.41 14.97
C PHE A 19 8.41 19.27 13.83
N ALA A 20 9.51 18.81 13.23
CA ALA A 20 10.09 19.38 12.03
C ALA A 20 10.53 18.25 11.11
N VAL A 21 9.76 17.99 10.04
CA VAL A 21 10.14 17.29 8.79
C VAL A 21 8.98 17.53 7.80
N MET A 22 9.12 17.77 6.49
CA MET A 22 10.12 18.35 5.60
C MET A 22 9.30 18.74 4.35
N SER A 23 9.50 19.95 3.81
CA SER A 23 8.90 20.39 2.55
C SER A 23 9.82 19.98 1.41
N SER A 24 9.33 19.22 0.43
CA SER A 24 10.05 19.00 -0.84
C SER A 24 9.42 19.87 -1.92
N ALA A 25 9.98 21.07 -2.11
CA ALA A 25 9.72 21.91 -3.26
C ALA A 25 10.76 21.59 -4.36
N ALA A 26 10.32 21.01 -5.48
CA ALA A 26 11.17 20.83 -6.65
C ALA A 26 11.02 22.05 -7.58
N SER A 27 12.07 22.88 -7.61
CA SER A 27 12.23 24.02 -8.51
C SER A 27 12.49 23.58 -9.95
N ARG A 28 11.73 24.15 -10.90
CA ARG A 28 11.99 24.08 -12.35
C ARG A 28 13.34 24.73 -12.69
N SER A 29 14.16 24.05 -13.49
CA SER A 29 15.21 24.68 -14.27
C SER A 29 15.31 24.01 -15.64
N SER A 30 15.06 24.81 -16.67
CA SER A 30 15.28 24.50 -18.08
C SER A 30 16.77 24.38 -18.37
N ASN A 31 17.19 23.37 -19.14
CA ASN A 31 18.22 23.63 -20.15
C ASN A 31 18.22 22.65 -21.33
N ASN A 32 18.71 23.18 -22.43
CA ASN A 32 18.52 22.79 -23.81
C ASN A 32 19.80 22.14 -24.38
N GLY A 33 19.62 21.27 -25.38
CA GLY A 33 20.60 21.04 -26.46
C GLY A 33 21.57 19.85 -26.34
N GLY A 34 21.70 19.07 -27.42
CA GLY A 34 22.90 18.24 -27.65
C GLY A 34 22.75 16.98 -28.53
N GLN A 35 22.60 17.20 -29.83
CA GLN A 35 22.89 16.35 -31.01
C GLN A 35 23.59 14.97 -30.83
N GLY A 36 23.15 13.98 -31.63
CA GLY A 36 23.95 12.82 -32.07
C GLY A 36 23.14 11.73 -32.80
N PRO A 37 23.69 10.98 -33.78
CA PRO A 37 23.04 10.87 -35.10
C PRO A 37 22.59 9.45 -35.55
N MET A 38 21.60 9.49 -36.47
CA MET A 38 21.38 8.73 -37.72
C MET A 38 21.86 7.27 -37.97
N VAL A 39 21.12 6.66 -38.92
CA VAL A 39 21.42 5.51 -39.83
C VAL A 39 20.85 4.17 -39.34
N SER A 40 20.09 3.37 -40.10
CA SER A 40 19.39 3.51 -41.38
C SER A 40 18.46 2.30 -41.54
N ARG A 41 17.25 2.52 -42.07
CA ARG A 41 16.34 1.49 -42.57
C ARG A 41 16.89 0.91 -43.88
N ARG A 42 16.82 -0.40 -44.05
CA ARG A 42 16.56 -1.00 -45.38
C ARG A 42 15.51 -2.09 -45.31
N VAL A 43 14.59 -1.97 -46.26
CA VAL A 43 13.50 -2.85 -46.63
C VAL A 43 14.00 -3.79 -47.71
N GLY A 44 13.53 -5.04 -47.74
CA GLY A 44 13.39 -5.77 -49.01
C GLY A 44 13.38 -7.30 -48.89
N PRO A 45 12.53 -8.03 -49.66
CA PRO A 45 12.11 -9.41 -49.39
C PRO A 45 12.68 -10.43 -50.38
N SER A 46 12.49 -11.74 -50.15
CA SER A 46 12.00 -12.71 -51.17
C SER A 46 12.11 -14.19 -50.73
N GLN A 47 11.33 -15.00 -51.43
CA GLN A 47 10.93 -16.39 -51.21
C GLN A 47 12.03 -17.44 -51.45
N GLY A 48 11.79 -18.69 -50.98
CA GLY A 48 12.41 -19.89 -51.56
C GLY A 48 12.43 -21.13 -50.66
N SER A 49 11.50 -22.07 -50.89
CA SER A 49 11.66 -23.51 -50.61
C SER A 49 12.26 -24.17 -51.89
N PRO A 50 12.99 -25.31 -51.88
CA PRO A 50 12.53 -26.61 -51.33
C PRO A 50 13.58 -27.67 -50.85
N LEU A 51 13.06 -28.67 -50.13
CA LEU A 51 13.36 -30.12 -50.08
C LEU A 51 14.77 -30.72 -49.81
N SER A 52 14.73 -31.71 -48.88
CA SER A 52 15.45 -33.00 -48.82
C SER A 52 16.85 -33.08 -48.16
N SER A 53 16.91 -33.73 -46.99
CA SER A 53 17.55 -35.06 -46.76
C SER A 53 17.99 -35.24 -45.31
N LYS A 54 17.75 -36.44 -44.76
CA LYS A 54 18.16 -36.87 -43.41
C LYS A 54 19.69 -37.01 -43.31
N PRO A 55 20.25 -36.87 -42.09
CA PRO A 55 20.80 -38.09 -41.47
C PRO A 55 20.53 -38.20 -39.96
N ARG A 56 20.46 -39.45 -39.48
CA ARG A 56 20.52 -39.83 -38.06
C ARG A 56 21.96 -39.60 -37.54
N PRO A 57 22.15 -39.33 -36.24
CA PRO A 57 22.63 -40.43 -35.41
C PRO A 57 21.96 -40.54 -34.03
N SER A 58 22.11 -41.76 -33.51
CA SER A 58 21.79 -42.31 -32.19
C SER A 58 22.24 -41.49 -30.98
N GLY A 59 21.43 -41.52 -29.91
CA GLY A 59 21.90 -41.22 -28.56
C GLY A 59 20.81 -40.94 -27.52
N LEU A 60 20.54 -41.94 -26.67
CA LEU A 60 20.03 -41.86 -25.30
C LEU A 60 18.59 -41.37 -25.08
N GLU A 61 17.72 -42.36 -24.88
CA GLU A 61 16.43 -42.24 -24.22
C GLU A 61 16.59 -41.70 -22.79
N GLY A 62 15.92 -40.59 -22.54
CA GLY A 62 15.57 -40.10 -21.22
C GLY A 62 14.20 -39.45 -21.33
N THR A 63 13.16 -40.25 -21.51
CA THR A 63 11.79 -39.75 -21.48
C THR A 63 11.49 -39.29 -20.05
N PRO A 64 11.11 -38.02 -19.80
CA PRO A 64 10.57 -37.66 -18.51
C PRO A 64 9.21 -38.36 -18.41
N SER A 65 9.14 -39.40 -17.57
CA SER A 65 7.90 -40.10 -17.28
C SER A 65 6.89 -39.05 -16.81
N ARG A 66 5.90 -38.75 -17.67
CA ARG A 66 4.77 -37.90 -17.32
C ARG A 66 3.91 -38.68 -16.32
N LEU A 67 4.31 -38.64 -15.05
CA LEU A 67 3.55 -39.22 -13.95
C LEU A 67 2.15 -38.62 -14.02
N LYS A 68 1.15 -39.48 -14.22
CA LYS A 68 -0.24 -39.05 -14.22
C LYS A 68 -0.52 -38.45 -12.85
N PRO A 69 -1.04 -37.21 -12.77
CA PRO A 69 -1.31 -36.58 -11.49
C PRO A 69 -2.26 -37.46 -10.68
N SER A 70 -2.01 -37.55 -9.38
CA SER A 70 -2.87 -38.33 -8.48
C SER A 70 -4.31 -37.79 -8.51
N VAL A 71 -5.27 -38.61 -8.14
CA VAL A 71 -6.69 -38.20 -8.05
C VAL A 71 -6.84 -36.99 -7.12
N ARG A 72 -6.09 -36.92 -6.01
CA ARG A 72 -6.06 -35.76 -5.11
C ARG A 72 -5.56 -34.49 -5.81
N GLN A 73 -4.43 -34.57 -6.51
CA GLN A 73 -3.88 -33.42 -7.27
C GLN A 73 -4.83 -32.96 -8.38
N THR A 74 -5.55 -33.89 -9.01
CA THR A 74 -6.54 -33.56 -10.05
C THR A 74 -7.76 -32.86 -9.44
N ILE A 75 -8.29 -33.36 -8.33
CA ILE A 75 -9.40 -32.73 -7.59
C ILE A 75 -8.99 -31.35 -7.08
N GLU A 76 -7.81 -31.20 -6.50
CA GLU A 76 -7.25 -29.92 -6.05
C GLU A 76 -7.08 -28.93 -7.22
N SER A 77 -6.63 -29.40 -8.39
CA SER A 77 -6.52 -28.58 -9.60
C SER A 77 -7.89 -28.11 -10.10
N MET A 78 -8.89 -29.01 -10.12
CA MET A 78 -10.25 -28.68 -10.54
C MET A 78 -10.94 -27.73 -9.55
N GLN A 79 -10.82 -27.97 -8.25
CA GLN A 79 -11.30 -27.08 -7.19
C GLN A 79 -10.58 -25.73 -7.23
N SER A 80 -9.26 -25.72 -7.43
CA SER A 80 -8.48 -24.48 -7.56
C SER A 80 -8.92 -23.67 -8.78
N SER A 81 -9.14 -24.32 -9.93
CA SER A 81 -9.58 -23.65 -11.16
C SER A 81 -11.00 -23.08 -11.03
N GLY A 82 -11.94 -23.84 -10.45
CA GLY A 82 -13.30 -23.34 -10.17
C GLY A 82 -13.31 -22.24 -9.11
N SER A 83 -12.42 -22.29 -8.12
CA SER A 83 -12.31 -21.23 -7.12
C SER A 83 -11.75 -19.91 -7.68
N GLN A 84 -11.05 -19.97 -8.81
CA GLN A 84 -10.43 -18.83 -9.49
C GLN A 84 -11.39 -18.07 -10.40
N SER A 85 -12.54 -18.65 -10.78
CA SER A 85 -13.62 -17.93 -11.47
C SER A 85 -14.49 -17.12 -10.51
N GLU A 86 -14.48 -17.44 -9.22
CA GLU A 86 -15.25 -16.74 -8.18
C GLU A 86 -14.42 -15.70 -7.39
N TYR A 87 -13.35 -15.19 -8.00
CA TYR A 87 -12.41 -14.26 -7.36
C TYR A 87 -13.08 -12.96 -6.87
N PHE A 88 -14.15 -12.52 -7.53
CA PHE A 88 -14.87 -11.27 -7.25
C PHE A 88 -15.83 -11.38 -6.06
N LYS A 89 -16.03 -12.58 -5.49
CA LYS A 89 -16.89 -12.75 -4.32
C LYS A 89 -16.31 -12.02 -3.11
N PRO A 90 -17.15 -11.52 -2.17
CA PRO A 90 -16.67 -10.81 -0.98
C PRO A 90 -15.70 -11.62 -0.12
N GLU A 91 -15.86 -12.94 -0.03
CA GLU A 91 -14.98 -13.82 0.74
C GLU A 91 -13.63 -14.08 0.04
N GLN A 92 -13.49 -13.61 -1.20
CA GLN A 92 -12.30 -13.76 -2.04
C GLN A 92 -11.68 -12.41 -2.44
N THR A 93 -12.22 -11.30 -1.93
CA THR A 93 -11.77 -9.93 -2.24
C THR A 93 -11.39 -9.21 -0.96
N ILE A 94 -10.20 -8.61 -0.96
CA ILE A 94 -9.73 -7.70 0.08
C ILE A 94 -9.46 -6.33 -0.53
N ILE A 95 -9.91 -5.28 0.15
CA ILE A 95 -9.84 -3.88 -0.29
C ILE A 95 -9.15 -3.08 0.80
N LEU A 96 -8.02 -2.48 0.45
CA LEU A 96 -7.17 -1.70 1.33
C LEU A 96 -7.35 -0.22 0.97
N PHE A 97 -7.73 0.60 1.94
CA PHE A 97 -7.81 2.05 1.79
C PHE A 97 -6.72 2.74 2.60
N ASP A 98 -6.11 3.78 2.06
CA ASP A 98 -5.45 4.78 2.90
C ASP A 98 -6.47 5.67 3.62
N TRP A 99 -6.01 6.45 4.59
CA TRP A 99 -6.82 7.40 5.34
C TRP A 99 -6.53 8.85 4.95
N ASP A 100 -5.30 9.29 5.18
CA ASP A 100 -4.82 10.65 4.90
C ASP A 100 -4.94 10.94 3.40
N ASP A 101 -5.49 12.10 3.07
CA ASP A 101 -5.73 12.63 1.72
C ASP A 101 -6.43 11.68 0.73
N THR A 102 -7.04 10.61 1.26
CA THR A 102 -7.79 9.57 0.55
C THR A 102 -9.23 9.50 1.04
N LEU A 103 -9.44 9.39 2.36
CA LEU A 103 -10.77 9.41 3.01
C LEU A 103 -10.92 10.61 3.94
N CYS A 104 -9.81 11.09 4.50
CA CYS A 104 -9.72 12.25 5.37
C CYS A 104 -9.01 13.40 4.66
N PRO A 105 -9.52 14.65 4.71
CA PRO A 105 -8.93 15.79 4.03
C PRO A 105 -7.74 16.36 4.84
N SER A 106 -6.74 15.53 5.14
CA SER A 106 -5.62 15.88 6.03
C SER A 106 -4.84 17.09 5.54
N ASN A 107 -4.57 17.20 4.23
CA ASN A 107 -3.91 18.35 3.64
C ASN A 107 -4.71 19.63 3.85
N TRP A 108 -5.98 19.63 3.43
CA TRP A 108 -6.88 20.77 3.63
C TRP A 108 -7.01 21.16 5.11
N ILE A 109 -7.04 20.19 6.04
CA ILE A 109 -7.04 20.49 7.48
C ILE A 109 -5.73 21.20 7.88
N ARG A 110 -4.56 20.81 7.37
CA ARG A 110 -3.27 21.46 7.67
C ARG A 110 -3.23 22.89 7.10
N GLU A 111 -3.71 23.09 5.88
CA GLU A 111 -3.70 24.39 5.20
C GLU A 111 -4.58 25.44 5.90
N ASN A 112 -5.66 25.01 6.55
CA ASN A 112 -6.57 25.91 7.27
C ASN A 112 -6.15 26.23 8.71
N ARG A 113 -4.91 25.90 9.10
CA ARG A 113 -4.35 26.30 10.40
C ARG A 113 -4.12 27.81 10.45
N PRO A 114 -4.25 28.45 11.63
CA PRO A 114 -4.51 27.85 12.94
C PRO A 114 -6.01 27.68 13.26
N ILE A 115 -6.89 27.98 12.32
CA ILE A 115 -8.35 27.95 12.53
C ILE A 115 -8.80 26.52 12.79
N THR A 116 -8.27 25.57 12.01
CA THR A 116 -8.38 24.14 12.28
C THR A 116 -7.29 23.67 13.25
N SER A 117 -7.60 22.66 14.06
CA SER A 117 -6.62 21.99 14.92
C SER A 117 -6.95 20.51 14.98
N PHE A 118 -5.94 19.66 14.90
CA PHE A 118 -6.10 18.22 15.05
C PHE A 118 -6.67 17.81 16.42
N PHE A 119 -6.54 18.67 17.43
CA PHE A 119 -6.98 18.40 18.80
C PHE A 119 -8.33 19.03 19.14
N LYS A 120 -9.00 19.66 18.17
CA LYS A 120 -10.29 20.32 18.37
C LYS A 120 -11.25 19.92 17.24
N PRO A 121 -12.57 19.89 17.50
CA PRO A 121 -13.55 19.75 16.43
C PRO A 121 -13.39 20.83 15.35
N ALA A 122 -13.83 20.51 14.14
CA ALA A 122 -13.86 21.44 13.03
C ALA A 122 -14.62 22.73 13.41
N PRO A 123 -14.20 23.92 12.92
CA PRO A 123 -14.87 25.17 13.24
C PRO A 123 -16.33 25.13 12.82
N THR A 124 -17.21 25.78 13.60
CA THR A 124 -18.66 25.75 13.36
C THR A 124 -19.10 26.56 12.13
N ASP A 125 -18.20 27.37 11.54
CA ASP A 125 -18.53 28.14 10.34
C ASP A 125 -18.91 27.21 9.18
N GLU A 126 -20.00 27.55 8.49
CA GLU A 126 -20.53 26.79 7.36
C GLU A 126 -19.53 26.61 6.21
N LYS A 127 -18.58 27.55 6.06
CA LYS A 127 -17.50 27.42 5.07
C LYS A 127 -16.61 26.18 5.29
N TYR A 128 -16.48 25.70 6.53
CA TYR A 128 -15.75 24.48 6.86
C TYR A 128 -16.70 23.28 7.01
N GLN A 129 -17.85 23.48 7.64
CA GLN A 129 -18.79 22.39 7.91
C GLN A 129 -19.42 21.81 6.65
N LYS A 130 -19.79 22.65 5.68
CA LYS A 130 -20.45 22.21 4.44
C LYS A 130 -19.61 21.19 3.64
N PRO A 131 -18.34 21.47 3.26
CA PRO A 131 -17.55 20.50 2.51
C PRO A 131 -17.23 19.23 3.33
N LEU A 132 -17.04 19.34 4.66
CA LEU A 132 -16.87 18.16 5.51
C LEU A 132 -18.11 17.25 5.52
N ARG A 133 -19.32 17.81 5.63
CA ARG A 133 -20.57 17.03 5.52
C ARG A 133 -20.73 16.38 4.15
N GLU A 134 -20.36 17.06 3.07
CA GLU A 134 -20.39 16.47 1.72
C GLU A 134 -19.39 15.32 1.59
N LEU A 135 -18.15 15.50 2.04
CA LEU A 135 -17.13 14.47 2.03
C LEU A 135 -17.57 13.23 2.83
N GLN A 136 -18.08 13.43 4.06
CA GLN A 136 -18.60 12.34 4.89
C GLN A 136 -19.66 11.52 4.16
N LYS A 137 -20.63 12.17 3.51
CA LYS A 137 -21.68 11.47 2.74
C LYS A 137 -21.09 10.55 1.67
N HIS A 138 -20.09 11.01 0.93
CA HIS A 138 -19.49 10.24 -0.15
C HIS A 138 -18.58 9.13 0.38
N VAL A 139 -17.75 9.41 1.39
CA VAL A 139 -16.91 8.39 2.04
C VAL A 139 -17.76 7.29 2.67
N GLU A 140 -18.88 7.64 3.33
CA GLU A 140 -19.79 6.67 3.93
C GLU A 140 -20.38 5.73 2.87
N ALA A 141 -20.82 6.28 1.74
CA ALA A 141 -21.36 5.51 0.62
C ALA A 141 -20.29 4.57 0.03
N THR A 142 -19.08 5.07 -0.22
CA THR A 142 -17.95 4.29 -0.75
C THR A 142 -17.56 3.14 0.17
N LEU A 143 -17.39 3.40 1.47
CA LEU A 143 -17.03 2.36 2.44
C LEU A 143 -18.14 1.32 2.59
N LYS A 144 -19.41 1.73 2.62
CA LYS A 144 -20.54 0.78 2.64
C LYS A 144 -20.59 -0.09 1.39
N LEU A 145 -20.31 0.46 0.22
CA LEU A 145 -20.20 -0.31 -1.02
C LEU A 145 -19.04 -1.30 -0.92
N ALA A 146 -17.84 -0.83 -0.55
CA ALA A 146 -16.65 -1.66 -0.40
C ALA A 146 -16.88 -2.84 0.56
N MET A 147 -17.53 -2.61 1.70
CA MET A 147 -17.85 -3.66 2.68
C MET A 147 -18.82 -4.71 2.15
N LYS A 148 -19.68 -4.38 1.18
CA LYS A 148 -20.52 -5.39 0.49
C LYS A 148 -19.73 -6.21 -0.51
N MET A 149 -18.62 -5.67 -1.04
CA MET A 149 -17.84 -6.28 -2.11
C MET A 149 -16.62 -7.07 -1.63
N GLY A 150 -16.20 -6.88 -0.38
CA GLY A 150 -15.02 -7.57 0.15
C GLY A 150 -14.68 -7.19 1.58
N LYS A 151 -13.59 -7.77 2.09
CA LYS A 151 -12.98 -7.38 3.37
C LYS A 151 -12.33 -6.02 3.21
N VAL A 152 -12.82 -5.02 3.93
CA VAL A 152 -12.25 -3.66 3.98
C VAL A 152 -11.30 -3.52 5.15
N ILE A 153 -10.16 -2.87 4.94
CA ILE A 153 -9.16 -2.50 5.94
C ILE A 153 -8.64 -1.09 5.62
N ILE A 154 -8.48 -0.26 6.64
CA ILE A 154 -7.82 1.05 6.52
C ILE A 154 -6.36 0.87 6.94
N VAL A 155 -5.40 1.31 6.12
CA VAL A 155 -3.96 1.22 6.38
C VAL A 155 -3.31 2.58 6.17
N THR A 156 -2.88 3.22 7.26
CA THR A 156 -2.27 4.57 7.22
C THR A 156 -0.83 4.56 7.73
N ASN A 157 -0.01 5.48 7.21
CA ASN A 157 1.34 5.75 7.71
C ASN A 157 1.37 6.73 8.89
N ALA A 158 0.21 7.25 9.30
CA ALA A 158 0.09 8.13 10.46
C ALA A 158 0.37 7.41 11.79
N MET A 159 0.44 8.19 12.87
CA MET A 159 0.55 7.66 14.23
C MET A 159 -0.83 7.34 14.81
N ASP A 160 -0.91 6.28 15.61
CA ASP A 160 -2.08 6.03 16.45
C ASP A 160 -2.24 7.16 17.50
N PRO A 161 -3.47 7.65 17.80
CA PRO A 161 -4.78 7.25 17.27
C PRO A 161 -5.33 8.25 16.23
N TRP A 162 -4.56 8.56 15.18
CA TRP A 162 -4.90 9.61 14.21
C TRP A 162 -6.24 9.41 13.49
N VAL A 163 -6.54 8.18 13.02
CA VAL A 163 -7.78 7.91 12.28
C VAL A 163 -9.01 8.20 13.14
N GLU A 164 -9.01 7.70 14.37
CA GLU A 164 -10.09 7.95 15.33
C GLU A 164 -10.20 9.43 15.70
N THR A 165 -9.05 10.10 15.93
CA THR A 165 -9.03 11.51 16.34
C THR A 165 -9.51 12.44 15.23
N SER A 166 -9.03 12.24 14.01
CA SER A 166 -9.44 13.01 12.83
C SER A 166 -10.89 12.73 12.46
N CYS A 167 -11.35 11.47 12.51
CA CYS A 167 -12.75 11.12 12.29
C CYS A 167 -13.65 11.82 13.31
N ARG A 168 -13.35 11.75 14.61
CA ARG A 168 -14.15 12.43 15.65
C ARG A 168 -14.23 13.95 15.43
N ASN A 169 -13.13 14.58 15.04
CA ASN A 169 -13.04 16.04 15.00
C ASN A 169 -13.56 16.63 13.68
N PHE A 170 -13.38 15.95 12.55
CA PHE A 170 -13.68 16.48 11.22
C PHE A 170 -14.72 15.69 10.46
N LEU A 171 -14.89 14.38 10.76
CA LEU A 171 -15.79 13.48 10.05
C LEU A 171 -16.67 12.65 11.04
N PRO A 172 -17.35 13.27 12.01
CA PRO A 172 -17.99 12.55 13.12
C PRO A 172 -19.10 11.58 12.69
N ASP A 173 -19.79 11.84 11.57
CA ASP A 173 -20.86 10.98 11.04
C ASP A 173 -20.30 9.65 10.51
N LEU A 174 -19.00 9.60 10.17
CA LEU A 174 -18.32 8.36 9.77
C LEU A 174 -17.93 7.48 10.95
N MET A 175 -17.88 8.02 12.17
CA MET A 175 -17.34 7.30 13.34
C MET A 175 -18.04 5.96 13.63
N PRO A 176 -19.38 5.83 13.53
CA PRO A 176 -20.06 4.55 13.69
C PRO A 176 -19.65 3.50 12.65
N LEU A 177 -19.27 3.92 11.45
CA LEU A 177 -18.84 3.03 10.36
C LEU A 177 -17.35 2.69 10.49
N VAL A 178 -16.49 3.69 10.67
CA VAL A 178 -15.03 3.55 10.76
C VAL A 178 -14.64 2.67 11.95
N SER A 179 -15.34 2.76 13.07
CA SER A 179 -15.11 1.89 14.24
C SER A 179 -15.37 0.40 14.00
N GLN A 180 -16.08 0.03 12.91
CA GLN A 180 -16.30 -1.36 12.51
C GLN A 180 -15.22 -1.87 11.54
N ILE A 181 -14.39 -0.98 11.00
CA ILE A 181 -13.35 -1.31 10.02
C ILE A 181 -12.01 -1.44 10.76
N PRO A 182 -11.23 -2.52 10.54
CA PRO A 182 -9.88 -2.60 11.09
C PRO A 182 -9.01 -1.45 10.57
N VAL A 183 -8.35 -0.75 11.50
CA VAL A 183 -7.41 0.33 11.21
C VAL A 183 -6.00 -0.16 11.56
N ILE A 184 -5.11 -0.13 10.58
CA ILE A 184 -3.72 -0.56 10.70
C ILE A 184 -2.81 0.66 10.55
N TYR A 185 -2.07 0.97 11.61
CA TYR A 185 -1.02 1.98 11.59
C TYR A 185 0.29 1.33 11.16
N ALA A 186 0.60 1.47 9.87
CA ALA A 186 1.65 0.70 9.20
C ALA A 186 3.04 0.89 9.86
N ARG A 187 3.35 2.11 10.31
CA ARG A 187 4.59 2.40 11.04
C ARG A 187 4.73 1.54 12.29
N SER A 188 3.69 1.50 13.13
CA SER A 188 3.69 0.71 14.37
C SER A 188 3.86 -0.78 14.08
N ILE A 189 3.20 -1.30 13.03
CA ILE A 189 3.37 -2.68 12.58
C ILE A 189 4.82 -2.94 12.16
N PHE A 190 5.40 -2.03 11.38
CA PHE A 190 6.78 -2.16 10.96
C PHE A 190 7.76 -2.10 12.13
N ASP A 191 7.56 -1.25 13.13
CA ASP A 191 8.44 -1.22 14.30
C ASP A 191 8.40 -2.54 15.08
N MET A 192 7.22 -3.18 15.14
CA MET A 192 7.04 -4.48 15.80
C MET A 192 7.59 -5.67 15.00
N HIS A 193 7.48 -5.64 13.66
CA HIS A 193 7.75 -6.80 12.79
C HIS A 193 8.98 -6.63 11.86
N GLY A 194 9.34 -5.40 11.54
CA GLY A 194 10.42 -5.00 10.62
C GLY A 194 11.78 -4.78 11.30
N CYS A 195 11.82 -4.54 12.61
CA CYS A 195 13.06 -4.45 13.38
C CYS A 195 13.50 -5.79 13.95
N ASP A 196 13.93 -6.74 13.11
CA ASP A 196 14.93 -7.71 13.56
C ASP A 196 15.90 -8.18 12.44
N PRO A 197 16.94 -7.38 12.13
CA PRO A 197 18.08 -7.85 11.35
C PRO A 197 18.87 -8.98 12.05
N ALA A 198 18.68 -9.20 13.35
CA ALA A 198 19.34 -10.23 14.14
C ALA A 198 18.60 -11.59 14.06
N ARG A 199 17.28 -11.64 13.92
CA ARG A 199 16.54 -12.89 13.64
C ARG A 199 16.94 -13.53 12.31
N ASN A 200 17.16 -12.72 11.28
CA ASN A 200 17.61 -13.21 9.97
C ASN A 200 19.09 -13.60 9.92
N ARG A 201 19.92 -13.16 10.90
CA ARG A 201 21.32 -13.59 11.03
C ARG A 201 21.53 -14.74 12.03
N ALA A 202 20.74 -14.80 13.10
CA ALA A 202 20.83 -15.84 14.13
C ALA A 202 20.52 -17.25 13.61
N SER A 203 19.80 -17.36 12.47
CA SER A 203 19.57 -18.63 11.77
C SER A 203 20.78 -19.12 10.94
N ARG A 204 21.82 -18.30 10.71
CA ARG A 204 22.98 -18.65 9.85
C ARG A 204 24.37 -18.52 10.50
N SER A 205 24.50 -18.35 11.81
CA SER A 205 25.83 -18.45 12.44
C SER A 205 25.76 -18.93 13.89
N SER A 206 25.69 -20.24 14.06
CA SER A 206 26.14 -20.90 15.28
C SER A 206 27.67 -20.91 15.30
N SER A 207 28.31 -19.85 15.82
CA SER A 207 29.71 -19.85 16.34
C SER A 207 30.03 -18.53 17.05
N PRO A 208 30.53 -18.54 18.30
CA PRO A 208 30.98 -17.33 18.98
C PRO A 208 32.39 -16.96 18.48
N SER A 209 32.47 -16.04 17.51
CA SER A 209 33.77 -15.50 17.09
C SER A 209 34.31 -14.51 18.13
N ARG A 210 35.46 -14.90 18.72
CA ARG A 210 36.35 -14.07 19.54
C ARG A 210 36.57 -12.69 18.91
N ALA A 211 36.52 -11.64 19.74
CA ALA A 211 36.88 -10.28 19.34
C ALA A 211 38.34 -10.22 18.90
N LEU A 212 38.59 -9.72 17.68
CA LEU A 212 39.93 -9.50 17.13
C LEU A 212 40.54 -8.20 17.70
N PRO A 213 41.85 -8.17 18.04
CA PRO A 213 42.52 -6.97 18.57
C PRO A 213 42.66 -5.87 17.51
N GLY A 214 42.36 -4.61 17.85
CA GLY A 214 42.66 -3.43 17.01
C GLY A 214 41.49 -2.50 16.65
N MET A 215 40.29 -2.67 17.24
CA MET A 215 39.07 -1.94 16.82
C MET A 215 38.75 -0.62 17.56
N TYR A 216 39.59 -0.21 18.50
CA TYR A 216 39.47 1.06 19.21
C TYR A 216 40.62 1.98 18.79
N GLY A 217 40.30 3.21 18.40
CA GLY A 217 41.33 4.26 18.26
C GLY A 217 41.98 4.57 19.61
N SER A 218 43.13 5.23 19.61
CA SER A 218 43.88 5.66 20.81
C SER A 218 43.06 6.46 21.82
N ASN A 219 41.89 6.97 21.42
CA ASN A 219 40.97 7.78 22.23
C ASN A 219 39.72 6.99 22.68
N GLY A 220 39.70 5.66 22.54
CA GLY A 220 38.58 4.81 22.96
C GLY A 220 37.37 4.80 22.02
N GLN A 221 37.44 5.44 20.85
CA GLN A 221 36.34 5.45 19.88
C GLN A 221 36.31 4.16 19.04
N ASN A 222 35.14 3.51 19.02
CA ASN A 222 34.87 2.35 18.16
C ASN A 222 34.61 2.82 16.72
N LYS A 223 35.51 2.47 15.79
CA LYS A 223 35.44 2.91 14.39
C LYS A 223 34.24 2.33 13.61
N LEU A 224 33.55 1.31 14.14
CA LEU A 224 32.30 0.78 13.57
C LEU A 224 31.05 1.61 13.91
N ALA A 225 31.09 2.46 14.95
CA ALA A 225 29.93 3.26 15.34
C ALA A 225 29.53 4.24 14.23
N GLY A 226 30.51 4.84 13.53
CA GLY A 226 30.25 5.76 12.41
C GLY A 226 29.76 5.06 11.14
N CYS A 227 30.17 3.81 10.91
CA CYS A 227 29.72 3.01 9.76
C CYS A 227 28.31 2.46 9.99
N ASN A 228 28.00 2.04 11.22
CA ASN A 228 26.65 1.67 11.63
C ASN A 228 25.70 2.87 11.61
N MET A 229 26.15 4.08 11.98
CA MET A 229 25.35 5.31 11.85
C MET A 229 25.09 5.67 10.39
N ARG A 230 26.08 5.59 9.49
CA ARG A 230 25.87 5.87 8.06
C ARG A 230 24.99 4.84 7.35
N LEU A 231 25.08 3.56 7.73
CA LEU A 231 24.18 2.51 7.24
C LEU A 231 22.75 2.64 7.82
N ALA A 232 22.62 3.09 9.07
CA ALA A 232 21.32 3.43 9.67
C ALA A 232 20.69 4.66 8.99
N MET A 233 21.47 5.70 8.70
CA MET A 233 21.02 6.91 8.00
C MET A 233 20.69 6.66 6.51
N GLN A 234 21.19 5.59 5.90
CA GLN A 234 20.81 5.18 4.53
C GLN A 234 19.56 4.28 4.48
N ALA A 235 19.10 3.74 5.62
CA ALA A 235 17.85 2.98 5.70
C ALA A 235 16.61 3.90 5.74
N ASP A 236 16.80 5.16 6.15
CA ASP A 236 15.76 6.15 6.47
C ASP A 236 15.05 6.77 5.24
N ALA A 237 15.63 6.62 4.04
CA ALA A 237 15.07 7.21 2.81
C ALA A 237 14.01 6.34 2.11
N MET A 238 13.66 5.17 2.67
CA MET A 238 12.69 4.22 2.08
C MET A 238 11.70 3.68 3.12
N GLU A 239 11.36 4.47 4.14
CA GLU A 239 10.59 3.95 5.28
C GLU A 239 9.06 3.88 5.06
N PRO A 240 8.36 4.92 4.52
CA PRO A 240 6.89 4.92 4.49
C PRO A 240 6.26 3.80 3.65
N GLN A 241 6.88 3.49 2.53
CA GLN A 241 6.43 2.44 1.63
C GLN A 241 6.66 1.05 2.23
N LYS A 242 7.82 0.82 2.86
CA LYS A 242 8.14 -0.47 3.51
C LYS A 242 7.21 -0.77 4.67
N TRP A 243 6.79 0.27 5.40
CA TRP A 243 5.78 0.10 6.45
C TRP A 243 4.49 -0.48 5.88
N LYS A 244 4.00 0.08 4.76
CA LYS A 244 2.82 -0.46 4.07
C LYS A 244 3.05 -1.84 3.49
N GLU A 245 4.24 -2.16 2.98
CA GLU A 245 4.56 -3.52 2.51
C GLU A 245 4.39 -4.56 3.62
N VAL A 246 4.96 -4.33 4.81
CA VAL A 246 4.83 -5.26 5.94
C VAL A 246 3.38 -5.36 6.41
N ALA A 247 2.67 -4.24 6.52
CA ALA A 247 1.26 -4.24 6.90
C ALA A 247 0.40 -5.00 5.88
N PHE A 248 0.58 -4.74 4.57
CA PHE A 248 -0.16 -5.40 3.51
C PHE A 248 0.14 -6.91 3.48
N GLU A 249 1.40 -7.32 3.65
CA GLU A 249 1.77 -8.75 3.70
C GLU A 249 1.04 -9.48 4.82
N LEU A 250 0.99 -8.90 6.02
CA LEU A 250 0.31 -9.49 7.17
C LEU A 250 -1.21 -9.56 6.97
N GLU A 251 -1.84 -8.48 6.54
CA GLU A 251 -3.29 -8.41 6.38
C GLU A 251 -3.80 -9.27 5.21
N ILE A 252 -3.14 -9.19 4.05
CA ILE A 252 -3.50 -10.01 2.89
C ILE A 252 -3.19 -11.49 3.18
N GLY A 253 -2.04 -11.77 3.79
CA GLY A 253 -1.65 -13.12 4.22
C GLY A 253 -2.66 -13.73 5.18
N GLY A 254 -3.06 -12.99 6.22
CA GLY A 254 -4.05 -13.41 7.20
C GLY A 254 -5.45 -13.60 6.59
N PHE A 255 -5.85 -12.77 5.64
CA PHE A 255 -7.11 -12.93 4.93
C PHE A 255 -7.18 -14.24 4.13
N TYR A 256 -6.09 -14.58 3.42
CA TYR A 256 -6.01 -15.79 2.60
C TYR A 256 -5.42 -17.02 3.31
N SER A 257 -5.21 -16.97 4.63
CA SER A 257 -4.74 -18.12 5.42
C SER A 257 -5.86 -18.90 6.11
N ARG A 258 -7.14 -18.50 5.91
CA ARG A 258 -8.29 -19.15 6.55
C ARG A 258 -8.43 -20.63 6.20
N TYR A 259 -8.04 -21.01 4.99
CA TYR A 259 -8.04 -22.39 4.54
C TYR A 259 -6.66 -22.81 4.05
N ALA A 260 -6.28 -24.06 4.34
CA ALA A 260 -5.03 -24.63 3.84
C ALA A 260 -4.97 -24.54 2.31
N HIS A 261 -3.84 -24.06 1.79
CA HIS A 261 -3.57 -23.92 0.36
C HIS A 261 -4.46 -22.93 -0.42
N GLN A 262 -5.18 -22.03 0.26
CA GLN A 262 -5.93 -20.95 -0.41
C GLN A 262 -4.95 -20.03 -1.18
N SER A 263 -5.33 -19.69 -2.41
CA SER A 263 -4.59 -18.71 -3.22
C SER A 263 -5.11 -17.32 -2.95
N TRP A 264 -4.23 -16.34 -3.08
CA TRP A 264 -4.62 -14.94 -3.19
C TRP A 264 -5.30 -14.73 -4.53
N LYS A 265 -6.49 -14.11 -4.54
CA LYS A 265 -7.34 -14.06 -5.73
C LYS A 265 -7.59 -12.65 -6.25
N ASN A 266 -8.06 -11.74 -5.38
CA ASN A 266 -8.43 -10.38 -5.74
C ASN A 266 -8.02 -9.43 -4.61
N VAL A 267 -7.11 -8.50 -4.92
CA VAL A 267 -6.55 -7.55 -3.96
C VAL A 267 -6.58 -6.16 -4.57
N ILE A 268 -7.22 -5.23 -3.87
CA ILE A 268 -7.41 -3.85 -4.33
C ILE A 268 -6.79 -2.91 -3.32
N SER A 269 -6.01 -1.94 -3.78
CA SER A 269 -5.45 -0.87 -2.95
C SER A 269 -5.82 0.49 -3.52
N ILE A 270 -6.31 1.39 -2.66
CA ILE A 270 -6.78 2.72 -3.02
C ILE A 270 -6.12 3.72 -2.07
N GLY A 271 -5.42 4.71 -2.60
CA GLY A 271 -4.70 5.72 -1.82
C GLY A 271 -4.22 6.87 -2.68
N ASP A 272 -3.89 7.99 -2.07
CA ASP A 272 -3.34 9.19 -2.72
C ASP A 272 -1.87 9.02 -3.11
N SER A 273 -1.12 8.19 -2.39
CA SER A 273 0.32 8.08 -2.64
C SER A 273 0.69 6.93 -3.58
N ILE A 274 1.92 7.03 -4.10
CA ILE A 274 2.58 5.90 -4.77
C ILE A 274 2.93 4.78 -3.78
N PHE A 275 2.94 5.07 -2.47
CA PHE A 275 3.35 4.12 -1.45
C PHE A 275 2.42 2.91 -1.37
N GLU A 276 1.10 3.11 -1.44
CA GLU A 276 0.09 2.04 -1.40
C GLU A 276 0.17 1.21 -2.68
N ARG A 277 0.23 1.89 -3.83
CA ARG A 277 0.35 1.27 -5.15
C ARG A 277 1.54 0.33 -5.21
N ASP A 278 2.72 0.83 -4.88
CA ASP A 278 3.94 0.07 -5.06
C ASP A 278 4.12 -0.97 -3.95
N ALA A 279 3.62 -0.72 -2.73
CA ALA A 279 3.60 -1.71 -1.66
C ALA A 279 2.77 -2.93 -2.06
N LEU A 280 1.55 -2.75 -2.58
CA LEU A 280 0.71 -3.85 -3.03
C LEU A 280 1.40 -4.67 -4.12
N ARG A 281 1.99 -4.01 -5.12
CA ARG A 281 2.72 -4.66 -6.21
C ARG A 281 3.87 -5.52 -5.70
N ARG A 282 4.68 -5.00 -4.78
CA ARG A 282 5.80 -5.75 -4.19
C ARG A 282 5.33 -6.93 -3.36
N VAL A 283 4.30 -6.76 -2.53
CA VAL A 283 3.77 -7.83 -1.68
C VAL A 283 3.18 -8.96 -2.53
N VAL A 284 2.39 -8.64 -3.56
CA VAL A 284 1.81 -9.66 -4.44
C VAL A 284 2.88 -10.37 -5.26
N LEU A 285 3.93 -9.68 -5.72
CA LEU A 285 5.04 -10.30 -6.45
C LEU A 285 5.74 -11.40 -5.64
N HIS A 286 5.88 -11.21 -4.33
CA HIS A 286 6.58 -12.15 -3.44
C HIS A 286 5.66 -13.17 -2.74
N ARG A 287 4.38 -13.27 -3.13
CA ARG A 287 3.41 -14.15 -2.48
C ARG A 287 3.78 -15.65 -2.57
N PRO A 288 3.38 -16.49 -1.59
CA PRO A 288 3.73 -17.92 -1.56
C PRO A 288 3.28 -18.75 -2.77
N GLN A 289 2.19 -18.37 -3.45
CA GLN A 289 1.59 -19.12 -4.57
C GLN A 289 1.71 -18.38 -5.91
N ALA A 290 2.94 -17.98 -6.28
CA ALA A 290 3.21 -17.18 -7.48
C ALA A 290 2.67 -17.77 -8.81
N LYS A 291 2.48 -19.09 -8.89
CA LYS A 291 1.93 -19.77 -10.09
C LYS A 291 0.43 -19.56 -10.29
N LYS A 292 -0.32 -19.16 -9.26
CA LYS A 292 -1.78 -18.93 -9.36
C LYS A 292 -2.06 -17.44 -9.58
N LYS A 293 -3.06 -17.14 -10.42
CA LYS A 293 -3.46 -15.76 -10.74
C LYS A 293 -3.94 -15.04 -9.47
N CYS A 294 -3.40 -13.86 -9.23
CA CYS A 294 -3.86 -12.91 -8.22
C CYS A 294 -4.13 -11.59 -8.95
N ARG A 295 -5.38 -11.16 -8.96
CA ARG A 295 -5.80 -9.90 -9.60
C ARG A 295 -5.42 -8.77 -8.67
N THR A 296 -4.45 -7.99 -9.12
CA THR A 296 -3.84 -6.91 -8.34
C THR A 296 -4.30 -5.60 -8.95
N LYS A 297 -4.98 -4.78 -8.16
CA LYS A 297 -5.64 -3.58 -8.65
C LYS A 297 -5.26 -2.39 -7.78
N THR A 298 -4.75 -1.35 -8.40
CA THR A 298 -4.35 -0.11 -7.72
C THR A 298 -5.12 1.07 -8.30
N LEU A 299 -5.57 1.96 -7.42
CA LEU A 299 -6.16 3.25 -7.78
C LEU A 299 -5.44 4.34 -6.99
N LYS A 300 -4.57 5.09 -7.68
CA LYS A 300 -3.79 6.20 -7.13
C LYS A 300 -4.57 7.50 -7.30
N LEU A 301 -4.86 8.17 -6.19
CA LEU A 301 -5.56 9.45 -6.09
C LEU A 301 -4.58 10.63 -6.10
N PHE A 302 -5.01 11.87 -6.24
CA PHE A 302 -4.14 13.05 -6.21
C PHE A 302 -3.42 13.20 -4.88
N ASP A 303 -2.14 13.60 -4.95
CA ASP A 303 -1.39 13.99 -3.76
C ASP A 303 -1.88 15.36 -3.27
N ASP A 304 -1.98 15.53 -1.94
CA ASP A 304 -2.32 16.79 -1.26
C ASP A 304 -3.54 17.55 -1.85
N PRO A 305 -4.72 16.90 -2.04
CA PRO A 305 -5.86 17.51 -2.73
C PRO A 305 -6.54 18.61 -1.91
N GLU A 306 -7.16 19.56 -2.61
CA GLU A 306 -8.16 20.43 -1.99
C GLU A 306 -9.40 19.59 -1.60
N ILE A 307 -10.19 20.06 -0.62
CA ILE A 307 -11.36 19.30 -0.15
C ILE A 307 -12.41 19.07 -1.26
N SER A 308 -12.57 19.99 -2.21
CA SER A 308 -13.45 19.81 -3.37
C SER A 308 -12.94 18.73 -4.32
N GLU A 309 -11.63 18.66 -4.52
CA GLU A 309 -11.00 17.62 -5.33
C GLU A 309 -11.13 16.28 -4.64
N LEU A 310 -10.86 16.19 -3.34
CA LEU A 310 -11.04 14.95 -2.58
C LEU A 310 -12.50 14.43 -2.65
N ILE A 311 -13.48 15.32 -2.55
CA ILE A 311 -14.90 14.94 -2.73
C ILE A 311 -15.14 14.34 -4.13
N ALA A 312 -14.60 14.96 -5.18
CA ALA A 312 -14.73 14.45 -6.55
C ALA A 312 -14.03 13.09 -6.72
N GLN A 313 -12.83 12.94 -6.15
CA GLN A 313 -12.06 11.70 -6.16
C GLN A 313 -12.82 10.56 -5.48
N VAL A 314 -13.40 10.79 -4.31
CA VAL A 314 -14.19 9.77 -3.60
C VAL A 314 -15.45 9.36 -4.38
N LYS A 315 -16.07 10.29 -5.15
CA LYS A 315 -17.16 9.96 -6.08
C LYS A 315 -16.67 9.04 -7.20
N VAL A 316 -15.54 9.36 -7.84
CA VAL A 316 -14.93 8.49 -8.85
C VAL A 316 -14.63 7.11 -8.28
N VAL A 317 -14.02 7.04 -7.08
CA VAL A 317 -13.75 5.77 -6.37
C VAL A 317 -15.04 4.97 -6.19
N HIS A 318 -16.12 5.59 -5.71
CA HIS A 318 -17.42 4.93 -5.54
C HIS A 318 -17.90 4.30 -6.85
N ASP A 319 -17.84 5.06 -7.95
CA ASP A 319 -18.41 4.66 -9.23
C ASP A 319 -17.62 3.54 -9.91
N VAL A 320 -16.28 3.56 -9.80
CA VAL A 320 -15.44 2.52 -10.41
C VAL A 320 -15.28 1.27 -9.54
N LEU A 321 -15.51 1.35 -8.22
CA LEU A 321 -15.21 0.26 -7.30
C LEU A 321 -15.86 -1.07 -7.70
N SER A 322 -17.12 -1.00 -8.13
CA SER A 322 -17.85 -2.21 -8.54
C SER A 322 -17.25 -2.88 -9.76
N MET A 323 -16.82 -2.09 -10.73
CA MET A 323 -16.15 -2.56 -11.93
C MET A 323 -14.76 -3.09 -11.58
N MET A 324 -13.99 -2.36 -10.76
CA MET A 324 -12.67 -2.80 -10.31
C MET A 324 -12.75 -4.18 -9.66
N VAL A 325 -13.69 -4.44 -8.77
CA VAL A 325 -13.82 -5.77 -8.14
C VAL A 325 -14.11 -6.87 -9.16
N GLN A 326 -14.98 -6.58 -10.14
CA GLN A 326 -15.45 -7.53 -11.18
C GLN A 326 -14.51 -7.71 -12.37
N TYR A 327 -13.48 -6.86 -12.53
CA TYR A 327 -12.56 -6.97 -13.65
C TYR A 327 -11.62 -8.18 -13.51
N ASP A 328 -11.53 -9.05 -14.54
CA ASP A 328 -10.70 -10.27 -14.50
C ASP A 328 -9.26 -10.03 -14.96
N GLY A 329 -8.60 -9.08 -14.31
CA GLY A 329 -7.23 -8.71 -14.67
C GLY A 329 -6.52 -7.91 -13.60
N GLU A 330 -5.32 -7.47 -13.96
CA GLU A 330 -4.57 -6.47 -13.20
C GLU A 330 -5.04 -5.09 -13.65
N LEU A 331 -5.14 -4.15 -12.71
CA LEU A 331 -5.44 -2.74 -12.99
C LEU A 331 -4.41 -1.88 -12.29
N ASP A 332 -3.91 -0.87 -12.97
CA ASP A 332 -3.15 0.21 -12.36
C ASP A 332 -3.68 1.53 -12.88
N ILE A 333 -4.56 2.14 -12.09
CA ILE A 333 -5.25 3.36 -12.43
C ILE A 333 -4.62 4.48 -11.62
N GLU A 334 -4.27 5.56 -12.29
CA GLU A 334 -3.86 6.83 -11.69
C GLU A 334 -4.81 7.87 -12.24
N ILE A 335 -5.61 8.49 -11.36
CA ILE A 335 -6.58 9.49 -11.81
C ILE A 335 -5.86 10.77 -12.20
N ASP A 336 -6.39 11.46 -13.20
CA ASP A 336 -5.93 12.78 -13.63
C ASP A 336 -7.03 13.86 -13.50
N GLU A 337 -6.71 15.10 -13.83
CA GLU A 337 -7.66 16.23 -13.75
C GLU A 337 -8.87 16.07 -14.68
N GLU A 338 -8.74 15.32 -15.77
CA GLU A 338 -9.84 15.10 -16.72
C GLU A 338 -10.84 14.11 -16.14
N ASP A 339 -10.36 13.11 -15.39
CA ASP A 339 -11.20 12.13 -14.70
C ASP A 339 -12.11 12.74 -13.64
N LEU A 340 -11.74 13.89 -13.05
CA LEU A 340 -12.60 14.63 -12.12
C LEU A 340 -13.69 15.47 -12.79
N LYS A 341 -13.52 15.80 -14.07
CA LYS A 341 -14.40 16.68 -14.85
C LYS A 341 -15.48 15.92 -15.61
N LEU A 342 -15.35 14.60 -15.70
CA LEU A 342 -16.29 13.77 -16.44
C LEU A 342 -17.54 13.51 -15.61
N ASP A 343 -18.69 14.01 -16.09
CA ASP A 343 -20.03 13.46 -15.74
C ASP A 343 -20.24 12.04 -16.33
N THR A 344 -19.25 11.53 -17.06
CA THR A 344 -19.24 10.21 -17.70
C THR A 344 -18.48 9.23 -16.81
N PRO A 345 -19.02 8.04 -16.50
CA PRO A 345 -18.35 7.10 -15.61
C PRO A 345 -16.95 6.74 -16.13
N LEU A 346 -15.91 6.87 -15.29
CA LEU A 346 -14.54 6.42 -15.60
C LEU A 346 -14.50 4.93 -16.02
N ALA A 347 -15.54 4.17 -15.67
CA ALA A 347 -15.78 2.81 -16.16
C ALA A 347 -15.74 2.69 -17.70
N ASP A 348 -16.16 3.72 -18.45
CA ASP A 348 -16.17 3.69 -19.91
C ASP A 348 -14.75 3.74 -20.50
N LYS A 349 -13.80 4.42 -19.83
CA LYS A 349 -12.38 4.45 -20.25
C LYS A 349 -11.64 3.13 -19.98
N LEU A 350 -12.18 2.27 -19.12
CA LEU A 350 -11.52 1.04 -18.66
C LEU A 350 -11.99 -0.21 -19.44
N VAL A 351 -12.95 -0.05 -20.35
CA VAL A 351 -13.53 -1.13 -21.17
C VAL A 351 -12.93 -1.19 -22.58
N ASP A 352 -12.23 -0.12 -23.03
CA ASP A 352 -11.40 -0.09 -24.25
C ASP A 352 -9.93 -0.43 -23.93
#